data_AF-A0A7Y2IB09-F1
#
_entry.id   AF-A0A7Y2IB09-F1
#
_cell.length_a   1.000
_cell.length_b   1.000
_cell.length_c   1.000
_cell.angle_alpha   90.00
_cell.angle_beta   90.00
_cell.angle_gamma   90.00
#
_symmetry.space_group_name_H-M   'P 1'
#
loop_
_entity.id
_entity.type
_entity.pdbx_description
1 polymer ?
#
loop_
_entity_poly.entity_id
_entity_poly.type
_entity_poly.pdbx_seq_one_letter_code
_entity_poly.pdbx_strand_id
1 'polypeptide(L)'
;ITTGIITSFILAGIYMVFRGALSGPAWQRGLKFGIAMWLWGACLMAAWSGVFNLPHTIWIWWGIDAAIYTIIGAIVLGIVAEKLAPSE
;
A
#
# COMPACT_ATOMS: atom_id res chain seq x y z
N ILE A 1 -4.22 1.57 -17.24
CA ILE A 1 -4.47 2.93 -16.66
C ILE A 1 -5.73 2.93 -15.81
N THR A 2 -6.90 2.60 -16.36
CA THR A 2 -8.18 2.57 -15.63
C THR A 2 -8.15 1.72 -14.36
N THR A 3 -7.65 0.48 -14.44
CA THR A 3 -7.54 -0.41 -13.28
C THR A 3 -6.68 0.20 -12.16
N GLY A 4 -5.56 0.83 -12.52
CA GLY A 4 -4.69 1.49 -11.54
C GLY A 4 -5.38 2.66 -10.85
N ILE A 5 -6.12 3.48 -11.59
CA ILE A 5 -6.87 4.61 -11.03
C ILE A 5 -7.97 4.12 -10.07
N ILE A 6 -8.76 3.12 -10.48
CA ILE A 6 -9.83 2.55 -9.65
C ILE A 6 -9.24 1.98 -8.36
N THR A 7 -8.17 1.18 -8.47
CA THR A 7 -7.49 0.61 -7.29
C THR A 7 -6.98 1.71 -6.37
N SER A 8 -6.40 2.79 -6.89
CA SER A 8 -5.93 3.92 -6.06
C SER A 8 -7.06 4.58 -5.27
N PHE A 9 -8.24 4.78 -5.87
CA PHE A 9 -9.39 5.32 -5.14
C PHE A 9 -9.91 4.37 -4.07
N ILE A 10 -9.92 3.05 -4.35
CA ILE A 10 -10.31 2.04 -3.36
C ILE A 10 -9.33 2.07 -2.17
N LEU A 11 -8.02 2.08 -2.43
CA LEU A 11 -7.00 2.14 -1.39
C LEU A 11 -7.07 3.43 -0.57
N ALA A 12 -7.35 4.56 -1.21
CA ALA A 12 -7.60 5.83 -0.51
C ALA A 12 -8.83 5.71 0.40
N GLY A 13 -9.94 5.16 -0.09
CA GLY A 13 -11.14 4.91 0.70
C GLY A 13 -10.88 4.00 1.91
N ILE A 14 -10.16 2.90 1.71
CA ILE A 14 -9.75 2.00 2.80
C ILE A 14 -8.90 2.74 3.83
N TYR A 15 -7.90 3.50 3.38
CA TYR A 15 -7.06 4.28 4.27
C TYR A 15 -7.86 5.25 5.15
N MET A 16 -8.87 5.92 4.57
CA MET A 16 -9.73 6.86 5.32
C MET A 16 -10.49 6.19 6.47
N VAL A 17 -10.83 4.90 6.34
CA VAL A 17 -11.48 4.12 7.40
C VAL A 17 -10.48 3.76 8.51
N PHE A 18 -9.27 3.34 8.16
CA PHE A 18 -8.29 2.85 9.13
C PHE A 18 -7.43 3.93 9.76
N ARG A 19 -7.26 5.10 9.12
CA ARG A 19 -6.30 6.12 9.57
C ARG A 19 -6.55 6.63 10.99
N GLY A 20 -7.80 6.61 11.46
CA GLY A 20 -8.14 7.01 12.83
C GLY A 20 -7.59 6.06 13.90
N ALA A 21 -7.39 4.78 13.55
CA ALA A 21 -6.80 3.78 14.43
C ALA A 21 -5.25 3.83 14.44
N LEU A 22 -4.64 4.57 13.51
CA LEU A 22 -3.19 4.66 13.37
C LEU A 22 -2.67 5.87 14.16
N SER A 23 -1.72 5.65 15.07
CA SER A 23 -1.10 6.72 15.83
C SER A 23 0.03 7.44 15.07
N GLY A 24 0.28 8.69 15.44
CA GLY A 24 1.40 9.50 14.96
C GLY A 24 1.02 10.50 13.86
N PRO A 25 1.99 11.28 13.36
CA PRO A 25 1.79 12.25 12.29
C PRO A 25 1.29 11.57 11.00
N ALA A 26 0.64 12.36 10.14
CA ALA A 26 0.01 11.91 8.90
C ALA A 26 0.91 11.00 8.02
N TRP A 27 2.17 11.39 7.81
CA TRP A 27 3.12 10.60 7.02
C TRP A 27 3.40 9.22 7.65
N GLN A 28 3.41 9.14 8.99
CA GLN A 28 3.66 7.89 9.72
C GLN A 28 2.43 6.99 9.67
N ARG A 29 1.21 7.55 9.74
CA ARG A 29 -0.03 6.80 9.52
C ARG A 29 -0.07 6.22 8.10
N GLY A 30 0.30 7.03 7.11
CA GLY A 30 0.47 6.59 5.72
C GLY A 30 1.48 5.45 5.59
N LEU A 31 2.67 5.60 6.19
CA LEU A 31 3.70 4.56 6.21
C LEU A 31 3.20 3.23 6.81
N LYS A 32 2.55 3.27 7.97
CA LYS A 32 1.99 2.07 8.63
C LYS A 32 0.99 1.35 7.72
N PHE A 33 0.12 2.12 7.05
CA PHE A 33 -0.83 1.58 6.08
C PHE A 33 -0.11 0.97 4.86
N GLY A 34 0.88 1.66 4.31
CA GLY A 34 1.67 1.18 3.16
C GLY A 34 2.40 -0.12 3.45
N ILE A 35 2.99 -0.26 4.64
CA ILE A 35 3.63 -1.51 5.07
C ILE A 35 2.60 -2.64 5.16
N ALA A 36 1.43 -2.40 5.76
CA ALA A 36 0.38 -3.41 5.86
C ALA A 36 -0.11 -3.87 4.47
N MET A 37 -0.32 -2.92 3.55
CA MET A 37 -0.69 -3.22 2.17
C MET A 37 0.38 -4.00 1.41
N TRP A 38 1.65 -3.64 1.61
CA TRP A 38 2.77 -4.37 1.01
C TRP A 38 2.87 -5.80 1.54
N LEU A 39 2.76 -6.00 2.86
CA LEU A 39 2.78 -7.34 3.46
C LEU A 39 1.66 -8.22 2.92
N TRP A 40 0.44 -7.66 2.80
CA TRP A 40 -0.68 -8.36 2.19
C TRP A 40 -0.39 -8.74 0.72
N GLY A 41 0.15 -7.80 -0.06
CA GLY A 41 0.57 -8.06 -1.45
C GLY A 41 1.69 -9.10 -1.55
N ALA A 42 2.65 -9.10 -0.63
CA ALA A 42 3.73 -10.08 -0.55
C ALA A 42 3.20 -11.49 -0.24
N CYS A 43 2.22 -11.62 0.67
CA CYS A 43 1.53 -12.89 0.92
C CYS A 43 0.82 -13.41 -0.34
N LEU A 44 0.14 -12.54 -1.08
CA LEU A 44 -0.49 -12.91 -2.35
C LEU A 44 0.56 -13.36 -3.36
N MET A 45 1.62 -12.59 -3.58
CA MET A 45 2.70 -12.96 -4.50
C MET A 45 3.35 -14.29 -4.13
N ALA A 46 3.56 -14.55 -2.84
CA ALA A 46 4.06 -15.84 -2.35
C ALA A 46 3.10 -16.97 -2.73
N ALA A 47 1.80 -16.80 -2.53
CA ALA A 47 0.79 -17.78 -2.94
C ALA A 47 0.80 -18.03 -4.47
N TRP A 48 0.89 -16.97 -5.27
CA TRP A 48 0.94 -17.07 -6.73
C TRP A 48 2.25 -17.67 -7.25
N SER A 49 3.38 -17.46 -6.56
CA SER A 49 4.67 -18.05 -6.96
C SER A 49 4.69 -19.58 -6.89
N GLY A 50 3.86 -20.19 -6.04
CA GLY A 50 3.65 -21.64 -6.03
C GLY A 50 2.78 -22.16 -7.17
N VAL A 51 1.98 -21.28 -7.80
CA VAL A 51 1.07 -21.61 -8.90
C VAL A 51 1.75 -21.37 -10.25
N PHE A 52 2.32 -20.19 -10.43
CA PHE A 52 3.05 -19.81 -11.62
C PHE A 52 4.52 -20.18 -11.42
N ASN A 53 4.96 -21.26 -12.08
CA ASN A 53 6.30 -21.82 -12.02
C ASN A 53 7.37 -20.91 -12.67
N LEU A 54 7.50 -19.68 -12.16
CA LEU A 54 8.45 -18.66 -12.58
C LEU A 54 9.66 -18.63 -11.63
N PRO A 55 10.85 -18.19 -12.10
CA PRO A 55 12.04 -18.12 -11.25
C PRO A 55 11.83 -17.26 -9.99
N HIS A 56 12.25 -17.74 -8.82
CA HIS A 56 12.10 -17.01 -7.54
C HIS A 56 12.66 -15.58 -7.57
N THR A 57 13.72 -15.35 -8.35
CA THR A 57 14.34 -14.04 -8.53
C THR A 57 13.34 -12.97 -9.00
N ILE A 58 12.38 -13.33 -9.89
CA ILE A 58 11.41 -12.33 -10.40
C ILE A 58 10.43 -11.89 -9.31
N TRP A 59 9.99 -12.83 -8.47
CA TRP A 59 9.07 -12.55 -7.38
C TRP A 59 9.70 -11.66 -6.31
N ILE A 60 11.00 -11.85 -6.05
CA ILE A 60 11.76 -11.00 -5.14
C ILE A 60 11.81 -9.56 -5.66
N TRP A 61 12.20 -9.37 -6.94
CA TRP A 61 12.27 -8.03 -7.53
C TRP A 61 10.90 -7.35 -7.59
N TRP A 62 9.85 -8.06 -8.00
CA TRP A 62 8.49 -7.52 -7.96
C TRP A 62 8.02 -7.19 -6.54
N GLY A 63 8.41 -7.99 -5.55
CA GLY A 63 8.17 -7.72 -4.14
C GLY A 63 8.83 -6.41 -3.68
N ILE A 64 10.08 -6.18 -4.08
CA ILE A 64 10.83 -4.96 -3.78
C ILE A 64 10.21 -3.75 -4.47
N ASP A 65 9.93 -3.84 -5.77
CA ASP A 65 9.31 -2.75 -6.53
C ASP A 65 7.95 -2.39 -5.93
N ALA A 66 7.12 -3.39 -5.62
CA ALA A 66 5.84 -3.18 -4.96
C ALA A 66 6.00 -2.51 -3.59
N ALA A 67 7.04 -2.85 -2.82
CA ALA A 67 7.33 -2.20 -1.54
C ALA A 67 7.55 -0.71 -1.73
N ILE A 68 8.42 -0.35 -2.68
CA ILE A 68 8.80 1.03 -2.97
C ILE A 68 7.57 1.85 -3.35
N TYR A 69 6.82 1.40 -4.37
CA TYR A 69 5.67 2.17 -4.85
C TYR A 69 4.54 2.25 -3.81
N THR A 70 4.26 1.16 -3.08
CA THR A 70 3.16 1.12 -2.10
C THR A 70 3.49 1.95 -0.87
N ILE A 71 4.71 1.87 -0.34
CA ILE A 71 5.12 2.61 0.85
C ILE A 71 5.19 4.10 0.55
N ILE A 72 5.86 4.50 -0.54
CA ILE A 72 5.97 5.91 -0.92
C ILE A 72 4.59 6.48 -1.24
N GLY A 73 3.79 5.75 -2.02
CA GLY A 73 2.42 6.14 -2.35
C GLY A 73 1.54 6.34 -1.11
N ALA A 74 1.65 5.44 -0.13
CA ALA A 74 0.88 5.53 1.11
C ALA A 74 1.34 6.67 2.03
N ILE A 75 2.64 6.98 2.08
CA ILE A 75 3.15 8.17 2.78
C ILE A 75 2.52 9.44 2.19
N VAL A 76 2.56 9.57 0.86
CA VAL A 76 1.96 10.71 0.15
C VAL A 76 0.46 10.76 0.40
N LEU A 77 -0.23 9.62 0.33
CA LEU A 77 -1.65 9.51 0.66
C LEU A 77 -1.94 10.02 2.06
N GLY A 78 -1.16 9.64 3.07
CA GLY A 78 -1.34 10.12 4.44
C GLY A 78 -1.22 11.64 4.53
N ILE A 79 -0.19 12.21 3.90
CA ILE A 79 0.04 13.67 3.86
C ILE A 79 -1.13 14.39 3.17
N VAL A 80 -1.58 13.87 2.02
CA VAL A 80 -2.66 14.48 1.24
C VAL A 80 -4.00 14.35 1.97
N ALA A 81 -4.29 13.19 2.53
CA ALA A 81 -5.51 12.95 3.29
C ALA A 81 -5.61 13.87 4.52
N GLU A 82 -4.49 14.15 5.19
CA GLU A 82 -4.48 15.10 6.31
C GLU A 82 -4.84 16.51 5.87
N LYS A 83 -4.28 16.95 4.72
CA LYS A 83 -4.55 18.28 4.17
C LYS A 83 -6.00 18.44 3.70
N LEU A 84 -6.56 17.39 3.11
CA LEU A 84 -7.90 17.43 2.50
C LEU A 84 -9.02 17.11 3.48
N ALA A 85 -8.74 16.30 4.49
CA ALA A 85 -9.70 15.88 5.50
C ALA A 85 -8.95 15.67 6.82
N PRO A 86 -8.71 16.70 7.63
CA PRO A 86 -7.99 16.57 8.89
C PRO A 86 -8.61 15.50 9.79
N SER A 87 -7.78 14.71 10.48
CA SER A 87 -8.30 13.88 11.57
C SER A 87 -8.45 14.79 12.79
N GLU A 88 -9.68 14.97 13.28
CA GLU A 88 -9.94 15.69 14.53
C GLU A 88 -9.05 15.20 15.69
#